data_AF-C6B1P9-F1
#
_entry.id   AF-C6B1P9-F1
#
_cell.length_a   1.000
_cell.length_b   1.000
_cell.length_c   1.000
_cell.angle_alpha   90.00
_cell.angle_beta   90.00
_cell.angle_gamma   90.00
#
_symmetry.space_group_name_H-M   'P 1'
#
loop_
_entity.id
_entity.type
_entity.pdbx_description
1 polymer ?
#
loop_
_entity_poly.entity_id
_entity_poly.type
_entity_poly.pdbx_seq_one_letter_code
_entity_poly.pdbx_strand_id
1 'polypeptide(L)' 'MNEKLLSGAVELRLRKVMALLTSPLRALVVWRRRRSAANQLGALPDHMLKDIALSRGEIPFVASQDADWSRFR' A
#
# COMPACT_ATOMS: atom_id res chain seq x y z
N MET A 1 32.01 30.75 14.56
CA MET A 1 30.73 31.15 13.96
C MET A 1 30.46 30.32 12.69
N ASN A 2 30.28 28.99 12.81
CA ASN A 2 30.00 28.12 11.65
C ASN A 2 29.15 26.87 11.98
N GLU A 3 28.87 26.62 13.26
CA GLU A 3 28.21 25.39 13.72
C GLU A 3 26.70 25.39 13.44
N LYS A 4 26.07 26.58 13.46
CA LYS A 4 24.64 26.74 13.16
C LYS A 4 24.30 26.54 11.67
N LEU A 5 25.25 26.84 10.77
CA LEU A 5 25.04 26.71 9.31
C LEU A 5 25.18 25.25 8.84
N LEU A 6 26.11 24.50 9.44
CA LEU A 6 26.28 23.06 9.18
C LEU A 6 25.08 22.22 9.66
N SER A 7 24.48 22.58 10.81
CA SER A 7 23.35 21.83 11.36
C SER A 7 22.09 21.93 10.50
N GLY A 8 21.77 23.12 9.96
CA GLY A 8 20.56 23.31 9.15
C GLY A 8 20.57 22.56 7.82
N ALA A 9 21.73 22.47 7.17
CA ALA A 9 21.87 21.77 5.89
C ALA A 9 21.76 20.24 6.03
N VAL A 10 22.32 19.69 7.12
CA VAL A 10 22.27 18.26 7.43
C VAL A 10 20.84 17.84 7.78
N GLU A 11 20.13 18.66 8.55
CA GLU A 11 18.75 18.40 8.97
C GLU A 11 17.79 18.37 7.78
N LEU A 12 17.96 19.27 6.79
CA LEU A 12 17.18 19.22 5.55
C LEU A 12 17.44 17.94 4.75
N ARG A 13 18.69 17.46 4.70
CA ARG A 13 19.04 16.22 3.98
C ARG A 13 18.44 14.99 4.66
N LEU A 14 18.52 14.91 5.98
CA LEU A 14 17.92 13.82 6.77
C LEU A 14 16.41 13.74 6.57
N ARG A 15 15.70 14.87 6.61
CA ARG A 15 14.25 14.93 6.36
C ARG A 15 13.90 14.46 4.96
N LYS A 16 14.68 14.85 3.94
CA LYS A 16 14.45 14.45 2.55
C LYS A 16 14.69 12.95 2.34
N VAL A 17 15.74 12.40 2.96
CA VAL A 17 16.03 10.96 2.93
C VAL A 17 14.95 10.16 3.65
N MET A 18 14.48 10.62 4.81
CA MET A 18 13.37 10.00 5.53
C MET A 18 12.08 10.03 4.70
N ALA A 19 11.77 11.15 4.06
CA ALA A 19 10.62 11.26 3.16
C ALA A 19 10.72 10.27 1.98
N LEU A 20 11.91 10.11 1.40
CA LEU A 20 12.13 9.17 0.30
C LEU A 20 12.02 7.70 0.75
N LEU A 21 12.44 7.37 1.98
CA LEU A 21 12.32 6.02 2.55
C LEU A 21 10.88 5.64 2.89
N THR A 22 10.02 6.60 3.23
CA THR A 22 8.60 6.31 3.54
C THR A 22 7.77 5.93 2.31
N SER A 23 8.16 6.38 1.12
CA SER A 23 7.45 6.14 -0.14
C SER A 23 7.43 4.66 -0.59
N PRO A 24 8.56 3.94 -0.67
CA PRO A 24 8.56 2.52 -1.05
C PRO A 24 7.87 1.62 -0.02
N LEU A 25 7.93 1.97 1.27
CA LEU A 25 7.22 1.23 2.32
C LEU A 25 5.71 1.24 2.12
N ARG A 26 5.13 2.39 1.72
CA ARG A 26 3.70 2.48 1.40
C ARG A 26 3.33 1.61 0.20
N ALA A 27 4.12 1.65 -0.86
CA ALA A 27 3.89 0.81 -2.05
C ALA A 27 3.93 -0.69 -1.71
N LEU A 28 4.87 -1.09 -0.86
CA LEU A 28 5.02 -2.48 -0.43
C LEU A 28 3.87 -2.95 0.46
N VAL A 29 3.39 -2.10 1.38
CA VAL A 29 2.21 -2.37 2.22
C VAL A 29 0.96 -2.53 1.35
N VAL A 30 0.76 -1.63 0.38
CA VAL A 30 -0.37 -1.70 -0.57
C VAL A 30 -0.32 -3.00 -1.37
N TRP A 31 0.84 -3.34 -1.93
CA TRP A 31 1.02 -4.57 -2.69
C TRP A 31 0.73 -5.82 -1.84
N ARG A 32 1.21 -5.84 -0.59
CA ARG A 32 0.94 -6.95 0.34
C ARG A 32 -0.55 -7.09 0.64
N ARG A 33 -1.26 -5.98 0.86
CA ARG A 33 -2.72 -6.00 1.06
C ARG A 33 -3.47 -6.53 -0.15
N ARG A 34 -3.16 -6.04 -1.36
CA ARG A 34 -3.75 -6.55 -2.61
C ARG A 34 -3.58 -8.05 -2.76
N ARG A 35 -2.38 -8.56 -2.49
CA ARG A 35 -2.08 -9.99 -2.60
C ARG A 35 -2.81 -10.81 -1.54
N SER A 36 -2.94 -10.29 -0.33
CA SER A 36 -3.72 -10.93 0.74
C SER A 36 -5.19 -11.03 0.37
N ALA A 37 -5.80 -9.94 -0.11
CA ALA A 37 -7.21 -9.91 -0.53
C ALA A 37 -7.44 -10.87 -1.71
N ALA A 38 -6.57 -10.87 -2.71
CA ALA A 38 -6.64 -11.79 -3.85
C ALA A 38 -6.54 -13.26 -3.42
N ASN A 39 -5.65 -13.58 -2.47
CA ASN A 39 -5.53 -14.94 -1.94
C ASN A 39 -6.76 -15.37 -1.14
N GLN A 40 -7.31 -14.48 -0.31
CA GLN A 40 -8.53 -14.76 0.47
C GLN A 40 -9.73 -15.01 -0.44
N LEU A 41 -9.91 -14.16 -1.46
CA LEU A 41 -10.96 -14.33 -2.46
C LEU A 41 -10.72 -15.57 -3.33
N GLY A 42 -9.47 -15.84 -3.70
CA GLY A 42 -9.10 -17.03 -4.47
C GLY A 42 -9.31 -18.34 -3.73
N ALA A 43 -9.20 -18.33 -2.39
CA ALA A 43 -9.46 -19.48 -1.54
C ALA A 43 -10.97 -19.75 -1.33
N LEU A 44 -11.85 -18.79 -1.63
CA LEU A 44 -13.28 -19.00 -1.55
C LEU A 44 -13.76 -19.93 -2.67
N PRO A 45 -14.67 -20.87 -2.35
CA PRO A 45 -15.34 -21.69 -3.36
C PRO A 45 -16.29 -20.84 -4.20
N ASP A 46 -16.53 -21.25 -5.45
CA ASP A 46 -17.24 -20.43 -6.44
C ASP A 46 -18.69 -20.09 -6.05
N HIS A 47 -19.34 -20.91 -5.22
CA HIS A 47 -20.68 -20.60 -4.71
C HIS A 47 -20.68 -19.40 -3.74
N MET A 48 -19.65 -19.25 -2.90
CA MET A 48 -19.52 -18.09 -2.00
C MET A 48 -19.17 -16.84 -2.79
N LEU A 49 -18.30 -16.96 -3.82
CA LEU A 49 -18.02 -15.86 -4.72
C LEU A 49 -19.29 -15.40 -5.45
N LYS A 50 -20.12 -16.35 -5.90
CA LYS A 50 -21.40 -16.06 -6.54
C LYS A 50 -22.41 -15.38 -5.61
N ASP A 51 -22.41 -15.73 -4.33
CA ASP A 51 -23.29 -15.13 -3.33
C ASP A 51 -23.03 -13.62 -3.16
N ILE A 52 -21.76 -13.22 -3.26
CA ILE A 52 -21.34 -11.80 -3.28
C ILE A 52 -21.30 -11.19 -4.69
N ALA A 53 -21.94 -11.85 -5.67
CA ALA A 53 -21.99 -11.43 -7.08
C ALA A 53 -20.61 -11.16 -7.70
N LEU A 54 -19.61 -11.97 -7.36
CA LEU A 54 -18.22 -11.81 -7.80
C LEU A 54 -17.76 -13.04 -8.57
N SER A 55 -17.15 -12.86 -9.74
CA SER A 55 -16.54 -13.96 -10.49
C SER A 55 -15.04 -14.07 -10.22
N ARG A 56 -14.47 -15.27 -10.41
CA ARG A 56 -13.03 -15.51 -10.19
C ARG A 56 -12.12 -14.61 -11.04
N GLY A 57 -12.60 -14.21 -12.23
CA GLY A 57 -11.90 -13.27 -13.11
C GLY A 57 -11.87 -11.83 -12.61
N GLU A 58 -12.80 -11.45 -11.72
CA GLU A 58 -12.91 -10.09 -11.17
C GLU A 58 -12.10 -9.90 -9.88
N ILE A 59 -11.65 -11.00 -9.26
CA ILE A 59 -10.82 -10.96 -8.04
C ILE A 59 -9.61 -10.01 -8.16
N PRO A 60 -8.81 -10.02 -9.26
CA PRO A 60 -7.67 -9.10 -9.39
C PRO A 60 -8.10 -7.63 -9.40
N PHE A 61 -9.25 -7.34 -10.00
CA PHE A 61 -9.79 -5.98 -10.09
C PHE A 61 -10.29 -5.51 -8.71
N VAL A 62 -11.10 -6.31 -8.02
CA VAL A 62 -11.65 -5.96 -6.70
C VAL A 62 -10.55 -5.88 -5.63
N ALA A 63 -9.59 -6.80 -5.64
CA ALA A 63 -8.44 -6.74 -4.73
C ALA A 63 -7.58 -5.48 -4.94
N SER A 64 -7.56 -4.91 -6.14
CA SER A 64 -6.87 -3.65 -6.41
C SER A 64 -7.60 -2.42 -5.86
N GLN A 65 -8.94 -2.48 -5.78
CA GLN A 65 -9.79 -1.40 -5.24
C GLN A 65 -9.73 -1.32 -3.71
N ASP A 66 -9.67 -2.45 -2.99
CA ASP A 66 -9.54 -2.46 -1.51
C ASP A 66 -8.30 -1.68 -1.02
N ALA A 67 -7.21 -1.78 -1.78
CA ALA A 67 -6.02 -0.99 -1.53
C ALA A 67 -6.22 0.52 -1.70
N ASP A 68 -7.14 0.95 -2.57
CA ASP A 68 -7.47 2.36 -2.77
C ASP A 68 -8.41 2.88 -1.67
N TRP A 69 -9.39 2.07 -1.24
CA TRP A 69 -10.27 2.41 -0.11
C TRP A 69 -9.53 2.66 1.19
N SER A 70 -8.36 2.04 1.37
CA SER A 70 -7.46 2.30 2.50
C SER A 70 -6.96 3.76 2.59
N ARG A 71 -7.16 4.57 1.54
CA ARG A 71 -6.88 6.02 1.54
C ARG A 71 -7.91 6.83 2.33
N PHE A 72 -9.13 6.32 2.48
CA PHE A 72 -10.26 7.06 3.07
C PHE A 72 -10.58 6.68 4.52
N ARG A 73 -9.81 5.76 5.11
CA ARG A 73 -9.90 5.33 6.52
C ARG A 73 -8.76 5.93 7.32
#